data_AF-A0A958SZ02-F1
#
_entry.id   AF-A0A958SZ02-F1
#
_cell.length_a   1.000
_cell.length_b   1.000
_cell.length_c   1.000
_cell.angle_alpha   90.00
_cell.angle_beta   90.00
_cell.angle_gamma   90.00
#
_symmetry.space_group_name_H-M   'P 1'
#
loop_
_entity.id
_entity.type
_entity.pdbx_description
1 polymer ?
#
loop_
_entity_poly.entity_id
_entity_poly.type
_entity_poly.pdbx_seq_one_letter_code
_entity_poly.pdbx_strand_id
1 'polypeptide(L)'
;VVTGIPMEFQFGTNWAKFSELTGGIIGQTLAMEGMFSFFLESSFLGLFLFGEKLLGHKLHFLTGFLVFLGSWASGFLIIATHSWMQYPVGYEILENGKYVLNNFSALFSNP
;
A
#
# COMPACT_ATOMS: atom_id res chain seq x y z
N VAL A 1 -10.31 -6.43 3.97
CA VAL A 1 -11.05 -5.92 2.78
C VAL A 1 -12.20 -4.97 3.15
N VAL A 2 -13.29 -5.44 3.80
CA VAL A 2 -14.50 -4.62 4.04
C VAL A 2 -14.23 -3.33 4.82
N THR A 3 -13.33 -3.37 5.80
CA THR A 3 -12.95 -2.19 6.61
C THR A 3 -11.92 -1.30 5.94
N GLY A 4 -11.15 -1.82 4.97
CA GLY A 4 -10.09 -1.07 4.29
C GLY A 4 -10.64 -0.10 3.24
N ILE A 5 -11.62 -0.56 2.44
CA ILE A 5 -12.22 0.27 1.38
C ILE A 5 -12.76 1.60 1.92
N PRO A 6 -13.57 1.64 3.00
CA PRO A 6 -14.00 2.91 3.59
C PRO A 6 -12.84 3.76 4.11
N MET A 7 -11.78 3.14 4.64
CA MET A 7 -10.62 3.85 5.19
C MET A 7 -9.82 4.58 4.10
N GLU A 8 -9.65 3.96 2.93
CA GLU A 8 -9.03 4.60 1.77
C GLU A 8 -9.86 5.80 1.28
N PHE A 9 -11.18 5.61 1.13
CA PHE A 9 -12.05 6.69 0.67
C PHE A 9 -12.20 7.85 1.66
N GLN A 10 -12.01 7.60 2.97
CA GLN A 10 -12.06 8.64 4.00
C GLN A 10 -11.02 9.74 3.77
N PHE A 11 -9.83 9.42 3.22
CA PHE A 11 -8.84 10.44 2.86
C PHE A 11 -9.41 11.45 1.85
N GLY A 12 -10.20 10.99 0.87
CA GLY A 12 -10.81 11.86 -0.13
C GLY A 12 -12.04 12.60 0.39
N THR A 13 -12.93 11.92 1.10
CA THR A 13 -14.24 12.48 1.49
C THR A 13 -14.17 13.39 2.70
N ASN A 14 -13.42 13.00 3.74
CA ASN A 14 -13.35 13.74 5.01
C ASN A 14 -12.10 14.63 5.10
N TRP A 15 -11.04 14.30 4.36
CA TRP A 15 -9.73 14.97 4.44
C TRP A 15 -9.30 15.58 3.10
N ALA A 16 -10.24 16.19 2.38
CA ALA A 16 -10.01 16.70 1.01
C ALA A 16 -8.81 17.66 0.89
N LYS A 17 -8.64 18.61 1.84
CA LYS A 17 -7.52 19.56 1.80
C LYS A 17 -6.18 18.89 2.06
N PHE A 18 -6.15 17.90 2.95
CA PHE A 18 -4.96 17.09 3.20
C PHE A 18 -4.59 16.32 1.93
N SER A 19 -5.54 15.59 1.34
CA SER A 19 -5.34 14.84 0.10
C SER A 19 -4.92 15.71 -1.09
N GLU A 20 -5.41 16.95 -1.18
CA GLU A 20 -4.97 17.90 -2.23
C GLU A 20 -3.49 18.28 -2.08
N LEU A 21 -3.03 18.47 -0.84
CA LEU A 21 -1.67 18.91 -0.53
C LEU A 21 -0.67 17.76 -0.57
N THR A 22 -1.01 16.60 -0.01
CA THR A 22 -0.10 15.46 0.18
C THR A 22 -0.34 14.31 -0.81
N GLY A 23 -1.30 14.45 -1.72
CA GLY A 23 -1.66 13.42 -2.70
C GLY A 23 -0.52 13.00 -3.63
N GLY A 24 0.47 13.88 -3.87
CA GLY A 24 1.68 13.55 -4.61
C GLY A 24 2.59 12.53 -3.94
N ILE A 25 2.36 12.23 -2.65
CA ILE A 25 3.19 11.35 -1.82
C ILE A 25 2.35 10.17 -1.34
N ILE A 26 1.31 10.46 -0.56
CA ILE A 26 0.44 9.45 0.05
C ILE A 26 -0.36 8.70 -1.01
N GLY A 27 -0.76 9.40 -2.08
CA GLY A 27 -1.44 8.77 -3.20
C GLY A 27 -0.58 7.75 -3.94
N GLN A 28 0.74 7.99 -4.03
CA GLN A 28 1.65 7.04 -4.69
C GLN A 28 1.83 5.76 -3.88
N THR A 29 2.02 5.87 -2.56
CA THR A 29 2.17 4.69 -1.70
C THR A 29 0.89 3.87 -1.57
N LEU A 30 -0.27 4.52 -1.43
CA LEU A 30 -1.58 3.85 -1.44
C LEU A 30 -1.86 3.16 -2.79
N ALA A 31 -1.55 3.82 -3.92
CA ALA A 31 -1.71 3.20 -5.23
C ALA A 31 -0.82 1.95 -5.39
N MET A 32 0.40 1.98 -4.85
CA MET A 32 1.30 0.83 -4.85
C MET A 32 0.79 -0.32 -3.97
N GLU A 33 0.18 -0.01 -2.83
CA GLU A 33 -0.46 -1.02 -1.99
C GLU A 33 -1.55 -1.75 -2.77
N GLY A 34 -2.46 -1.01 -3.41
CA GLY A 34 -3.56 -1.58 -4.18
C GLY A 34 -3.07 -2.40 -5.39
N MET A 35 -2.12 -1.87 -6.16
CA MET A 35 -1.66 -2.53 -7.38
C MET A 35 -0.76 -3.74 -7.13
N PHE A 36 0.13 -3.69 -6.15
CA PHE A 36 1.10 -4.76 -5.91
C PHE A 36 0.66 -5.70 -4.80
N SER A 37 0.33 -5.18 -3.62
CA SER A 37 0.11 -6.00 -2.44
C SER A 37 -1.28 -6.60 -2.42
N PHE A 38 -2.31 -5.77 -2.60
CA PHE A 38 -3.70 -6.22 -2.58
C PHE A 38 -4.04 -7.15 -3.75
N PHE A 39 -3.52 -6.85 -4.94
CA PHE A 39 -3.70 -7.70 -6.12
C PHE A 39 -3.03 -9.07 -5.94
N LEU A 40 -1.81 -9.10 -5.42
CA LEU A 40 -1.09 -10.34 -5.17
C LEU A 40 -1.81 -11.17 -4.10
N GLU A 41 -2.14 -10.55 -2.96
CA GLU A 41 -2.87 -11.22 -1.89
C GLU A 41 -4.20 -11.81 -2.39
N SER A 42 -5.04 -10.98 -3.05
CA SER A 42 -6.37 -11.41 -3.50
C SER A 42 -6.30 -12.52 -4.56
N SER A 43 -5.33 -12.44 -5.49
CA SER A 43 -5.15 -13.44 -6.54
C SER A 43 -4.70 -14.79 -5.97
N PHE A 44 -3.69 -14.78 -5.09
CA PHE A 44 -3.15 -15.99 -4.50
C PHE A 44 -4.04 -16.57 -3.39
N LEU A 45 -4.82 -15.74 -2.70
CA LEU A 45 -5.80 -16.19 -1.72
C LEU A 45 -6.90 -17.03 -2.39
N GLY A 46 -7.37 -16.62 -3.57
CA GLY A 46 -8.30 -17.41 -4.37
C GLY A 46 -7.71 -18.77 -4.76
N LEU A 47 -6.45 -18.79 -5.23
CA LEU A 47 -5.71 -20.02 -5.54
C LEU A 47 -5.48 -20.90 -4.31
N PHE A 48 -5.21 -20.31 -3.14
CA PHE A 48 -5.02 -21.03 -1.89
C PHE A 48 -6.30 -21.71 -1.40
N LEU A 49 -7.44 -21.00 -1.47
CA LEU A 49 -8.74 -21.51 -1.04
C LEU A 49 -9.29 -22.62 -1.95
N PHE A 50 -9.18 -22.45 -3.27
CA PHE A 50 -9.81 -23.37 -4.23
C PHE A 50 -8.82 -24.36 -4.88
N GLY A 51 -7.52 -24.14 -4.73
CA GLY A 51 -6.48 -24.90 -5.40
C GLY A 51 -6.03 -26.16 -4.66
N GLU A 52 -6.52 -26.47 -3.47
CA GLU A 52 -6.01 -27.60 -2.65
C GLU A 52 -6.00 -28.95 -3.38
N LYS A 53 -7.06 -29.27 -4.14
CA LYS A 53 -7.16 -30.54 -4.89
C LYS A 53 -6.61 -30.46 -6.31
N LEU A 54 -6.31 -29.26 -6.80
CA LEU A 54 -5.86 -28.99 -8.17
C LEU A 54 -4.35 -28.71 -8.25
N LEU A 55 -3.77 -28.24 -7.15
CA LEU A 55 -2.36 -27.89 -7.01
C LEU A 55 -1.63 -28.99 -6.22
N GLY A 56 -0.42 -29.34 -6.66
CA GLY A 56 0.45 -30.20 -5.85
C GLY A 56 0.85 -29.52 -4.54
N HIS A 57 1.22 -30.30 -3.52
CA HIS A 57 1.61 -29.80 -2.17
C HIS A 57 2.60 -28.62 -2.21
N LYS A 58 3.58 -28.65 -3.11
CA LYS A 58 4.59 -27.57 -3.27
C LYS A 58 3.97 -26.27 -3.79
N LEU A 59 3.04 -26.37 -4.75
CA LEU A 59 2.37 -25.20 -5.33
C LEU A 59 1.36 -24.61 -4.35
N HIS A 60 0.64 -25.45 -3.59
CA HIS A 60 -0.27 -24.99 -2.55
C HIS A 60 0.46 -24.28 -1.40
N PHE A 61 1.64 -24.77 -1.01
CA PHE A 61 2.50 -24.03 -0.08
C PHE A 61 2.96 -22.68 -0.64
N LEU A 62 3.33 -22.63 -1.93
CA LEU A 62 3.77 -21.40 -2.59
C LEU A 62 2.65 -20.35 -2.63
N THR A 63 1.39 -20.74 -2.88
CA THR A 63 0.27 -19.79 -2.86
C THR A 63 0.08 -19.19 -1.46
N GLY A 64 0.15 -20.00 -0.40
CA GLY A 64 0.12 -19.51 0.98
C GLY A 64 1.29 -18.57 1.31
N PHE A 65 2.49 -18.88 0.85
CA PHE A 65 3.67 -18.01 1.04
C PHE A 65 3.53 -16.67 0.30
N LEU A 66 2.95 -16.67 -0.90
CA LEU A 66 2.70 -15.45 -1.66
C LEU A 66 1.61 -14.59 -1.00
N VAL A 67 0.55 -15.20 -0.47
CA VAL A 67 -0.44 -14.48 0.37
C VAL A 67 0.25 -13.79 1.54
N PHE A 68 1.12 -14.51 2.27
CA PHE A 68 1.90 -13.92 3.36
C PHE A 68 2.77 -12.73 2.91
N LEU A 69 3.48 -12.86 1.78
CA LEU A 69 4.29 -11.76 1.25
C LEU A 69 3.45 -10.55 0.84
N GLY A 70 2.27 -10.78 0.23
CA GLY A 70 1.34 -9.71 -0.13
C GLY A 70 0.85 -8.93 1.09
N SER A 71 0.39 -9.64 2.12
CA SER A 71 -0.07 -9.01 3.36
C SER A 71 1.05 -8.27 4.10
N TRP A 72 2.27 -8.84 4.12
CA TRP A 72 3.43 -8.18 4.71
C TRP A 72 3.83 -6.91 3.96
N ALA A 73 3.83 -6.95 2.62
CA ALA A 73 4.13 -5.79 1.78
C ALA A 73 3.08 -4.67 1.91
N SER A 74 1.79 -5.01 2.03
CA SER A 74 0.73 -4.02 2.31
C SER A 74 0.97 -3.33 3.65
N GLY A 75 1.23 -4.10 4.71
CA GLY A 75 1.56 -3.55 6.02
C GLY A 75 2.78 -2.63 5.98
N PHE A 76 3.83 -3.02 5.25
CA PHE A 76 5.03 -2.20 5.07
C PHE A 76 4.73 -0.86 4.38
N LEU A 77 3.94 -0.84 3.31
CA LEU A 77 3.59 0.38 2.58
C LEU A 77 2.72 1.34 3.41
N ILE A 78 1.75 0.80 4.16
CA ILE A 78 0.91 1.58 5.07
C ILE A 78 1.74 2.20 6.19
N ILE A 79 2.64 1.42 6.80
CA ILE A 79 3.53 1.92 7.86
C ILE A 79 4.48 2.98 7.31
N ALA A 80 5.08 2.77 6.13
CA ALA A 80 5.97 3.76 5.52
C ALA A 80 5.24 5.09 5.24
N THR A 81 3.98 5.01 4.77
CA THR A 81 3.12 6.19 4.58
C THR A 81 2.85 6.90 5.90
N HIS A 82 2.53 6.14 6.95
CA HIS A 82 2.26 6.67 8.27
C HIS A 82 3.51 7.28 8.93
N SER A 83 4.68 6.65 8.78
CA SER A 83 5.97 7.21 9.24
C SER A 83 6.27 8.54 8.54
N TRP A 84 5.99 8.64 7.23
CA TRP A 84 6.12 9.91 6.50
C TRP A 84 5.17 10.99 7.04
N MET A 85 3.95 10.64 7.43
CA MET A 85 3.02 11.59 8.06
C MET A 85 3.53 12.11 9.42
N GLN A 86 4.33 11.33 10.14
CA GLN A 86 4.91 11.73 11.44
C GLN A 86 6.22 12.51 11.26
N TYR A 87 7.12 12.02 10.42
CA TYR A 87 8.40 12.64 10.11
C TYR A 87 8.53 12.79 8.59
N PRO A 88 8.10 13.94 8.03
CA PRO A 88 8.05 14.11 6.59
C PRO A 88 9.46 14.32 6.03
N VAL A 89 9.87 13.43 5.13
CA VAL A 89 11.20 13.40 4.50
C VAL A 89 11.07 13.27 2.98
N GLY A 90 12.12 13.65 2.25
CA GLY A 90 12.22 13.40 0.81
C GLY A 90 11.16 14.09 -0.05
N TYR A 91 10.55 15.17 0.43
CA TYR A 91 9.54 15.94 -0.28
C TYR A 91 10.06 17.33 -0.68
N GLU A 92 9.45 17.88 -1.72
CA GLU A 92 9.60 19.28 -2.15
C GLU A 92 8.22 19.95 -2.15
N ILE A 93 8.19 21.24 -1.79
CA ILE A 93 6.97 22.05 -1.83
C ILE A 93 7.00 22.88 -3.12
N LEU A 94 6.06 22.61 -4.01
CA LEU A 94 5.88 23.37 -5.23
C LEU A 94 5.32 24.78 -4.93
N GLU A 95 5.43 25.71 -5.88
CA GLU A 95 4.91 27.08 -5.76
C GLU A 95 3.40 27.15 -5.45
N ASN A 96 2.66 26.10 -5.81
CA ASN A 96 1.23 25.94 -5.53
C ASN A 96 0.93 25.36 -4.13
N GLY A 97 1.95 25.18 -3.27
CA GLY A 97 1.84 24.66 -1.92
C GLY A 97 1.68 23.13 -1.82
N LYS A 98 1.78 22.39 -2.93
CA LYS A 98 1.65 20.93 -2.96
C LYS A 98 2.97 20.24 -2.63
N TYR A 99 2.86 19.12 -1.92
CA TYR A 99 3.98 18.26 -1.55
C TYR A 99 4.18 17.22 -2.65
N VAL A 100 5.38 17.17 -3.20
CA VAL A 100 5.78 16.19 -4.22
C VAL A 100 6.99 15.40 -3.72
N LEU A 101 7.01 14.10 -4.01
CA LEU A 101 8.15 13.25 -3.73
C LEU A 101 9.35 13.65 -4.60
N ASN A 102 10.44 14.02 -3.94
CA ASN A 102 11.75 14.23 -4.59
C ASN A 102 12.60 12.95 -4.48
N ASN A 103 12.52 12.24 -3.35
CA ASN A 103 13.26 11.01 -3.13
C ASN A 103 12.37 9.88 -2.62
N PHE A 104 12.06 8.94 -3.51
CA PHE A 104 11.23 7.77 -3.20
C PHE A 104 11.89 6.83 -2.18
N SER A 105 13.22 6.66 -2.23
CA SER A 105 13.94 5.81 -1.29
C SER A 105 13.98 6.38 0.14
N ALA A 106 13.87 7.71 0.28
CA ALA A 106 13.81 8.37 1.58
C ALA A 106 12.54 7.99 2.37
N LEU A 107 11.45 7.68 1.66
CA LEU A 107 10.19 7.28 2.28
C LEU A 107 10.29 5.90 2.97
N PHE A 108 11.08 4.97 2.41
CA PHE A 108 11.30 3.64 2.99
C PHE A 108 12.42 3.57 4.03
N SER A 109 13.31 4.55 4.04
CA SER A 109 14.40 4.65 5.01
C SER A 109 14.07 5.59 6.17
N ASN A 110 12.80 5.98 6.30
CA ASN A 110 12.30 6.82 7.36
C ASN A 110 12.38 6.06 8.71
N PRO A 111 13.05 6.62 9.74
CA PRO A 111 13.17 5.98 11.06
C PRO A 111 11.85 5.76 11.80
#